data_AF-A0A1Q7N2A5-F1
#
_entry.id   AF-A0A1Q7N2A5-F1
#
_cell.length_a   1.000
_cell.length_b   1.000
_cell.length_c   1.000
_cell.angle_alpha   90.00
_cell.angle_beta   90.00
_cell.angle_gamma   90.00
#
_symmetry.space_group_name_H-M   'P 1'
#
loop_
_entity.id
_entity.type
_entity.pdbx_description
1 polymer ?
#
loop_
_entity_poly.entity_id
_entity_poly.type
_entity_poly.pdbx_seq_one_letter_code
_entity_poly.pdbx_strand_id
1 'polypeptide(L)'
;MENVLSRLTGRQVVVDLGCGPGSFHYESYTCQIIGIDLTVSRRAPRAHVSFVQANSSQIPLASNSVDAVVSHHTLEHFGDFRTTLGEVNRILKDDGLIWIAIPNGYGFDDTLYRFVFSGGGHINRFSRDQLVEEVHRLTRFRLIQEVDLFSSFIYLKKPTAEEYQFYPRTARFLFHIPDGTSTTGILVMNAATRLIDKLFGSRVSQYGWGFVFAADSVSLTPLHRPYFNVCSNCGSGIPAIRLRNQGQLKQFCGVGFYRCPHCRKLNAFVAPPAGCD
;
A
#
# COMPACT_ATOMS: atom_id res chain seq x y z
N MET A 1 8.09 -3.69 0.92
CA MET A 1 8.95 -2.49 0.78
C MET A 1 10.16 -2.49 1.72
N GLU A 2 10.07 -2.99 2.95
CA GLU A 2 11.17 -2.92 3.92
C GLU A 2 12.50 -3.49 3.39
N ASN A 3 12.50 -4.67 2.75
CA ASN A 3 13.67 -5.27 2.10
C ASN A 3 14.25 -4.45 0.92
N VAL A 4 13.45 -3.56 0.32
CA VAL A 4 13.90 -2.64 -0.74
C VAL A 4 14.65 -1.45 -0.12
N LEU A 5 14.07 -0.82 0.90
CA LEU A 5 14.55 0.46 1.41
C LEU A 5 15.55 0.34 2.58
N SER A 6 15.41 -0.65 3.45
CA SER A 6 16.26 -0.82 4.66
C SER A 6 17.74 -1.05 4.34
N ARG A 7 18.04 -1.57 3.14
CA ARG A 7 19.42 -1.79 2.66
C ARG A 7 20.08 -0.52 2.13
N LEU A 8 19.32 0.55 1.89
CA LEU A 8 19.82 1.79 1.32
C LEU A 8 20.36 2.70 2.42
N THR A 9 21.52 3.29 2.14
CA THR A 9 22.28 4.18 3.02
C THR A 9 22.04 5.64 2.66
N GLY A 10 22.50 6.56 3.51
CA GLY A 10 22.37 8.02 3.29
C GLY A 10 23.03 8.60 2.05
N ARG A 11 23.74 7.79 1.25
CA ARG A 11 24.28 8.19 -0.07
C ARG A 11 23.35 7.85 -1.23
N GLN A 12 22.36 7.00 -1.00
CA GLN A 12 21.45 6.48 -2.02
C GLN A 12 20.14 7.28 -2.00
N VAL A 13 19.58 7.45 -3.18
CA VAL A 13 18.40 8.28 -3.45
C VAL A 13 17.19 7.41 -3.73
N VAL A 14 16.11 7.71 -3.02
CA VAL A 14 14.79 7.08 -3.18
C VAL A 14 13.79 8.13 -3.62
N VAL A 15 13.00 7.82 -4.63
CA VAL A 15 11.86 8.65 -5.04
C VAL A 15 10.57 8.04 -4.51
N ASP A 16 9.77 8.81 -3.76
CA ASP A 16 8.37 8.48 -3.46
C ASP A 16 7.47 9.20 -4.47
N LEU A 17 6.87 8.45 -5.40
CA LEU A 17 6.17 8.99 -6.57
C LEU A 17 4.66 9.03 -6.34
N GLY A 18 4.08 10.23 -6.33
CA GLY A 18 2.74 10.50 -5.82
C GLY A 18 2.73 10.55 -4.29
N CYS A 19 3.74 11.19 -3.68
CA CYS A 19 3.98 11.05 -2.25
C CYS A 19 2.86 11.61 -1.36
N GLY A 20 2.07 12.57 -1.84
CA GLY A 20 1.16 13.36 -1.01
C GLY A 20 1.88 13.91 0.23
N PRO A 21 1.40 13.65 1.46
CA PRO A 21 2.11 14.02 2.68
C PRO A 21 3.35 13.13 2.99
N GLY A 22 3.51 12.01 2.30
CA GLY A 22 4.51 10.95 2.48
C GLY A 22 3.81 9.59 2.51
N SER A 23 4.12 8.70 1.56
CA SER A 23 3.39 7.44 1.39
C SER A 23 3.83 6.33 2.36
N PHE A 24 4.93 6.56 3.09
CA PHE A 24 5.46 5.68 4.12
C PHE A 24 6.21 6.43 5.23
N HIS A 25 6.63 5.70 6.25
CA HIS A 25 7.39 6.20 7.40
C HIS A 25 8.83 6.55 7.01
N TYR A 26 9.04 7.74 6.44
CA TYR A 26 10.37 8.22 6.01
C TYR A 26 11.41 8.13 7.11
N GLU A 27 11.02 8.43 8.36
CA GLU A 27 11.88 8.35 9.55
C GLU A 27 12.43 6.96 9.87
N SER A 28 11.90 5.90 9.26
CA SER A 28 12.40 4.54 9.43
C SER A 28 13.62 4.23 8.55
N TYR A 29 14.05 5.17 7.70
CA TYR A 29 15.09 4.96 6.70
C TYR A 29 16.18 6.04 6.79
N THR A 30 17.38 5.69 6.32
CA THR A 30 18.55 6.58 6.36
C THR A 30 18.92 7.16 5.00
N CYS A 31 18.34 6.65 3.92
CA CYS A 31 18.55 7.11 2.54
C CYS A 31 17.98 8.52 2.30
N GLN A 32 18.44 9.16 1.22
CA GLN A 32 17.88 10.43 0.78
C GLN A 32 16.53 10.17 0.10
N ILE A 33 15.47 10.81 0.58
CA ILE A 33 14.11 10.62 0.05
C ILE A 33 13.69 11.90 -0.68
N ILE A 34 13.25 11.74 -1.92
CA ILE A 34 12.66 12.80 -2.74
C ILE A 34 11.19 12.45 -2.96
N GLY A 35 10.29 13.16 -2.29
CA GLY A 35 8.85 13.04 -2.54
C GLY A 35 8.45 13.85 -3.78
N ILE A 36 7.83 13.21 -4.76
CA ILE A 36 7.34 13.88 -5.98
C ILE A 36 5.82 13.79 -6.01
N ASP A 37 5.16 14.93 -6.16
CA ASP A 37 3.71 15.02 -6.27
C ASP A 37 3.27 16.24 -7.08
N LEU A 38 2.06 16.22 -7.65
CA LEU A 38 1.46 17.40 -8.29
C LEU A 38 1.19 18.53 -7.28
N THR A 39 0.97 18.14 -6.02
CA THR A 39 0.76 19.06 -4.90
C THR A 39 1.72 18.73 -3.78
N VAL A 40 2.61 19.66 -3.47
CA VAL A 40 3.60 19.45 -2.40
C VAL A 40 3.13 20.12 -1.12
N SER A 41 2.95 19.33 -0.08
CA SER A 41 2.70 19.88 1.26
C SER A 41 3.94 20.69 1.71
N ARG A 42 3.73 21.89 2.26
CA ARG A 42 4.80 22.73 2.85
C ARG A 42 5.28 22.18 4.20
N ARG A 43 5.56 20.87 4.29
CA ARG A 43 6.20 20.30 5.49
C ARG A 43 7.58 20.90 5.63
N ALA A 44 7.99 21.14 6.87
CA ALA A 44 9.35 21.58 7.16
C ALA A 44 10.33 20.54 6.58
N PRO A 45 11.35 20.98 5.83
CA PRO A 45 12.37 20.09 5.29
C PRO A 45 13.02 19.31 6.43
N ARG A 46 13.22 17.99 6.22
CA ARG A 46 13.98 17.14 7.13
C ARG A 46 15.35 16.89 6.52
N ALA A 47 16.35 16.59 7.36
CA ALA A 47 17.74 16.50 6.93
C ALA A 47 18.01 15.57 5.73
N HIS A 48 17.20 14.52 5.54
CA HIS A 48 17.33 13.56 4.44
C HIS A 48 16.07 13.48 3.55
N VAL A 49 15.14 14.43 3.66
CA VAL A 49 13.88 14.42 2.90
C VAL A 49 13.67 15.77 2.20
N SER A 50 13.51 15.72 0.89
CA SER A 50 13.09 16.84 0.06
C SER A 50 11.77 16.52 -0.63
N PHE A 51 11.06 17.56 -1.06
CA PHE A 51 9.85 17.42 -1.86
C PHE A 51 9.94 18.27 -3.11
N VAL A 52 9.47 17.73 -4.24
CA VAL A 52 9.51 18.36 -5.56
C VAL A 52 8.13 18.33 -6.17
N GLN A 53 7.65 19.50 -6.60
CA GLN A 53 6.38 19.59 -7.29
C GLN A 53 6.59 19.28 -8.77
N ALA A 54 6.09 18.13 -9.22
CA ALA A 54 6.20 17.73 -10.62
C ALA A 54 5.12 16.73 -11.01
N ASN A 55 4.87 16.63 -12.32
CA ASN A 55 4.06 15.54 -12.86
C ASN A 55 4.92 14.27 -12.93
N SER A 56 4.34 13.12 -12.59
CA SER A 56 5.03 11.83 -12.66
C SER A 56 5.42 11.43 -14.10
N SER A 57 4.79 12.01 -15.12
CA SER A 57 5.18 11.85 -16.52
C SER A 57 6.31 12.78 -16.98
N GLN A 58 6.81 13.68 -16.12
CA GLN A 58 7.90 14.61 -16.40
C GLN A 58 8.72 14.85 -15.12
N ILE A 59 9.55 13.87 -14.77
CA ILE A 59 10.31 13.87 -13.51
C ILE A 59 11.58 14.73 -13.68
N PRO A 60 11.75 15.82 -12.90
CA PRO A 60 12.86 16.76 -13.06
C PRO A 60 14.16 16.27 -12.40
N LEU A 61 14.51 15.00 -12.62
CA LEU A 61 15.73 14.36 -12.17
C LEU A 61 16.54 13.87 -13.37
N ALA A 62 17.85 13.79 -13.19
CA ALA A 62 18.74 13.28 -14.23
C ALA A 62 18.47 11.79 -14.51
N SER A 63 18.86 11.34 -15.70
CA SER A 63 18.84 9.91 -16.01
C SER A 63 19.85 9.16 -15.14
N ASN A 64 19.55 7.91 -14.76
CA ASN A 64 20.44 7.05 -13.96
C ASN A 64 20.93 7.70 -12.65
N SER A 65 20.08 8.46 -11.96
CA SER A 65 20.44 9.17 -10.71
C SER A 65 19.75 8.62 -9.46
N VAL A 66 18.78 7.71 -9.59
CA VAL A 66 17.94 7.21 -8.50
C VAL A 66 18.21 5.74 -8.23
N ASP A 67 18.33 5.36 -6.96
CA ASP A 67 18.60 3.98 -6.52
C ASP A 67 17.31 3.18 -6.34
N ALA A 68 16.20 3.82 -5.92
CA ALA A 68 14.90 3.16 -5.89
C ALA A 68 13.74 4.12 -6.15
N VAL A 69 12.67 3.61 -6.76
CA VAL A 69 11.39 4.30 -6.91
C VAL A 69 10.32 3.52 -6.15
N VAL A 70 9.53 4.25 -5.37
CA VAL A 70 8.36 3.77 -4.64
C VAL A 70 7.13 4.39 -5.29
N SER A 71 6.19 3.56 -5.76
CA SER A 71 4.84 3.94 -6.13
C SER A 71 3.88 3.17 -5.23
N HIS A 72 3.34 3.83 -4.22
CA HIS A 72 2.56 3.19 -3.16
C HIS A 72 1.12 3.69 -3.20
N HIS A 73 0.24 2.95 -3.87
CA HIS A 73 -1.16 3.32 -4.12
C HIS A 73 -1.32 4.62 -4.90
N THR A 74 -0.50 4.79 -5.95
CA THR A 74 -0.47 6.01 -6.78
C THR A 74 -0.68 5.75 -8.26
N LEU A 75 -0.22 4.61 -8.78
CA LEU A 75 -0.29 4.30 -10.22
C LEU A 75 -1.73 4.18 -10.73
N GLU A 76 -2.67 3.76 -9.88
CA GLU A 76 -4.11 3.71 -10.14
C GLU A 76 -4.74 5.09 -10.41
N HIS A 77 -4.06 6.17 -10.00
CA HIS A 77 -4.49 7.55 -10.13
C HIS A 77 -3.79 8.31 -11.28
N PHE A 78 -2.71 7.77 -11.86
CA PHE A 78 -1.92 8.48 -12.86
C PHE A 78 -2.59 8.47 -14.24
N GLY A 79 -2.84 9.66 -14.79
CA GLY A 79 -3.49 9.84 -16.10
C GLY A 79 -2.73 9.18 -17.24
N ASP A 80 -1.41 9.34 -17.25
CA ASP A 80 -0.51 8.71 -18.23
C ASP A 80 0.57 7.88 -17.52
N PHE A 81 0.12 6.80 -16.88
CA PHE A 81 1.02 5.90 -16.16
C PHE A 81 2.09 5.27 -17.08
N ARG A 82 1.87 5.25 -18.40
CA ARG A 82 2.84 4.71 -19.37
C ARG A 82 4.05 5.61 -19.50
N THR A 83 3.82 6.90 -19.71
CA THR A 83 4.90 7.89 -19.72
C THR A 83 5.56 7.95 -18.34
N THR A 84 4.79 7.84 -17.26
CA THR A 84 5.36 7.71 -15.90
C THR A 84 6.33 6.53 -15.79
N LEU A 85 5.97 5.32 -16.25
CA LEU A 85 6.88 4.18 -16.21
C LEU A 85 8.14 4.39 -17.07
N GLY A 86 8.00 5.10 -18.20
CA GLY A 86 9.16 5.53 -19.01
C GLY A 86 10.10 6.47 -18.25
N GLU A 87 9.56 7.44 -17.51
CA GLU A 87 10.35 8.33 -16.65
C GLU A 87 10.99 7.58 -15.48
N VAL A 88 10.27 6.64 -14.85
CA VAL A 88 10.81 5.75 -13.82
C VAL A 88 12.00 4.96 -14.35
N ASN A 89 11.89 4.37 -15.55
CA ASN A 89 12.99 3.68 -16.21
C ASN A 89 14.18 4.62 -16.48
N ARG A 90 13.91 5.86 -16.92
CA ARG A 90 14.94 6.85 -17.24
C ARG A 90 15.76 7.27 -16.01
N ILE A 91 15.09 7.59 -14.89
CA ILE A 91 15.76 8.14 -13.71
C ILE A 91 16.48 7.08 -12.88
N LEU A 92 16.03 5.82 -12.93
CA LEU A 92 16.65 4.74 -12.16
C LEU A 92 18.03 4.39 -12.72
N LYS A 93 18.95 4.01 -11.84
CA LYS A 93 20.23 3.38 -12.18
C LYS A 93 20.02 1.97 -12.74
N ASP A 94 21.04 1.38 -13.36
CA ASP A 94 20.95 0.03 -13.94
C ASP A 94 20.66 -1.05 -12.89
N ASP A 95 21.18 -0.88 -11.67
CA ASP A 95 20.94 -1.73 -10.50
C ASP A 95 19.79 -1.23 -9.60
N GLY A 96 19.00 -0.27 -10.10
CA GLY A 96 17.90 0.34 -9.37
C GLY A 96 16.74 -0.60 -9.08
N LEU A 97 15.91 -0.22 -8.12
CA LEU A 97 14.74 -0.99 -7.67
C LEU A 97 13.43 -0.22 -7.88
N ILE A 98 12.37 -0.93 -8.25
CA ILE A 98 11.01 -0.40 -8.25
C ILE A 98 10.18 -1.16 -7.22
N TRP A 99 9.57 -0.44 -6.28
CA TRP A 99 8.48 -0.96 -5.46
C TRP A 99 7.15 -0.39 -5.94
N ILE A 100 6.21 -1.26 -6.31
CA ILE A 100 4.83 -0.87 -6.65
C ILE A 100 3.86 -1.57 -5.72
N ALA A 101 3.08 -0.82 -4.94
CA ALA A 101 1.92 -1.36 -4.24
C ALA A 101 0.65 -0.86 -4.91
N ILE A 102 -0.27 -1.77 -5.23
CA ILE A 102 -1.45 -1.45 -6.05
C ILE A 102 -2.65 -2.31 -5.66
N PRO A 103 -3.89 -1.79 -5.73
CA PRO A 103 -5.09 -2.60 -5.57
C PRO A 103 -5.26 -3.59 -6.73
N ASN A 104 -5.91 -4.71 -6.43
CA ASN A 104 -6.52 -5.56 -7.45
C ASN A 104 -7.75 -4.82 -8.01
N GLY A 105 -7.61 -4.21 -9.19
CA GLY A 105 -8.65 -3.38 -9.81
C GLY A 105 -9.93 -4.12 -10.22
N TYR A 106 -9.95 -5.44 -10.06
CA TYR A 106 -11.10 -6.32 -10.30
C TYR A 106 -11.49 -7.12 -9.05
N GLY A 107 -10.84 -6.83 -7.91
CA GLY A 107 -11.10 -7.46 -6.62
C GLY A 107 -12.34 -6.89 -5.93
N PHE A 108 -12.79 -7.60 -4.89
CA PHE A 108 -13.92 -7.17 -4.07
C PHE A 108 -13.67 -5.80 -3.42
N ASP A 109 -12.48 -5.57 -2.86
CA ASP A 109 -12.15 -4.34 -2.16
C ASP A 109 -12.18 -3.11 -3.07
N ASP A 110 -11.54 -3.17 -4.25
CA ASP A 110 -11.57 -2.07 -5.23
C ASP A 110 -12.99 -1.83 -5.77
N THR A 111 -13.78 -2.90 -5.98
CA THR A 111 -15.19 -2.78 -6.38
C THR A 111 -16.00 -2.04 -5.32
N LEU A 112 -15.85 -2.40 -4.05
CA LEU A 112 -16.52 -1.74 -2.93
C LEU A 112 -16.07 -0.29 -2.79
N TYR A 113 -14.76 -0.03 -2.86
CA TYR A 113 -14.20 1.31 -2.80
C TYR A 113 -14.78 2.21 -3.90
N ARG A 114 -14.77 1.75 -5.16
CA ARG A 114 -15.31 2.50 -6.29
C ARG A 114 -16.81 2.75 -6.16
N PHE A 115 -17.57 1.77 -5.65
CA PHE A 115 -19.00 1.93 -5.41
C PHE A 115 -19.28 3.03 -4.38
N VAL A 116 -18.57 3.01 -3.24
CA VAL A 116 -18.78 3.98 -2.17
C VAL A 116 -18.26 5.38 -2.57
N PHE A 117 -17.09 5.45 -3.20
CA PHE A 117 -16.37 6.70 -3.47
C PHE A 117 -16.52 7.22 -4.91
N SER A 118 -17.50 6.73 -5.69
CA SER A 118 -17.67 7.11 -7.11
C SER A 118 -16.37 7.00 -7.91
N GLY A 119 -15.66 5.90 -7.72
CA GLY A 119 -14.35 5.65 -8.32
C GLY A 119 -13.16 6.16 -7.51
N GLY A 120 -13.34 7.10 -6.57
CA GLY A 120 -12.28 7.59 -5.66
C GLY A 120 -11.01 8.09 -6.36
N GLY A 121 -11.12 8.51 -7.63
CA GLY A 121 -9.98 8.89 -8.45
C GLY A 121 -9.15 7.73 -9.00
N HIS A 122 -9.53 6.46 -8.78
CA HIS A 122 -8.92 5.32 -9.46
C HIS A 122 -9.36 5.35 -10.93
N ILE A 123 -8.53 5.86 -11.82
CA ILE A 123 -8.83 5.91 -13.26
C ILE A 123 -8.30 4.66 -13.98
N ASN A 124 -7.27 4.02 -13.43
CA ASN A 124 -6.73 2.78 -13.97
C ASN A 124 -7.24 1.58 -13.17
N ARG A 125 -7.42 0.44 -13.86
CA ARG A 125 -7.65 -0.87 -13.24
C ARG A 125 -6.53 -1.80 -13.66
N PHE A 126 -5.88 -2.42 -12.69
CA PHE A 126 -4.81 -3.36 -12.93
C PHE A 126 -5.21 -4.76 -12.47
N SER A 127 -5.02 -5.74 -13.33
CA SER A 127 -4.76 -7.11 -12.89
C SER A 127 -3.27 -7.26 -12.59
N ARG A 128 -2.90 -8.30 -11.84
CA ARG A 128 -1.49 -8.64 -11.58
C ARG A 128 -0.69 -8.73 -12.88
N ASP A 129 -1.14 -9.57 -13.81
CA ASP A 129 -0.38 -9.90 -15.01
C ASP A 129 -0.27 -8.68 -15.94
N GLN A 130 -1.34 -7.89 -16.06
CA GLN A 130 -1.34 -6.66 -16.84
C GLN A 130 -0.30 -5.66 -16.30
N LEU A 131 -0.22 -5.45 -14.98
CA LEU A 131 0.76 -4.54 -14.43
C LEU A 131 2.19 -5.04 -14.68
N VAL A 132 2.44 -6.33 -14.45
CA VAL A 132 3.76 -6.94 -14.66
C VAL A 132 4.20 -6.80 -16.12
N GLU A 133 3.31 -7.09 -17.06
CA GLU A 133 3.57 -6.96 -18.49
C GLU A 133 3.89 -5.50 -18.87
N GLU A 134 3.13 -4.54 -18.36
CA GLU A 134 3.37 -3.12 -18.65
C GLU A 134 4.72 -2.63 -18.12
N VAL A 135 5.09 -3.03 -16.90
CA VAL A 135 6.42 -2.71 -16.35
C VAL A 135 7.51 -3.37 -17.18
N HIS A 136 7.34 -4.61 -17.62
CA HIS A 136 8.34 -5.30 -18.45
C HIS A 136 8.49 -4.68 -19.83
N ARG A 137 7.39 -4.17 -20.39
CA ARG A 137 7.33 -3.52 -21.71
C ARG A 137 7.96 -2.13 -21.69
N LEU A 138 7.71 -1.36 -20.63
CA LEU A 138 8.09 0.06 -20.56
C LEU A 138 9.40 0.30 -19.80
N THR A 139 9.92 -0.72 -19.12
CA THR A 139 11.14 -0.61 -18.34
C THR A 139 12.07 -1.81 -18.59
N ARG A 140 13.36 -1.63 -18.31
CA ARG A 140 14.36 -2.70 -18.34
C ARG A 140 14.27 -3.65 -17.13
N PHE A 141 13.42 -3.35 -16.16
CA PHE A 141 13.33 -4.11 -14.91
C PHE A 141 12.34 -5.29 -15.03
N ARG A 142 12.61 -6.35 -14.28
CA ARG A 142 11.82 -7.58 -14.26
C ARG A 142 11.34 -7.88 -12.85
N LEU A 143 10.21 -8.58 -12.77
CA LEU A 143 9.60 -8.92 -11.49
C LEU A 143 10.50 -9.96 -10.80
N ILE A 144 11.01 -9.63 -9.62
CA ILE A 144 11.87 -10.55 -8.86
C ILE A 144 11.19 -11.07 -7.59
N GLN A 145 10.27 -10.29 -7.01
CA GLN A 145 9.52 -10.67 -5.81
C GLN A 145 8.14 -10.01 -5.80
N GLU A 146 7.18 -10.67 -5.17
CA GLU A 146 5.84 -10.11 -4.92
C GLU A 146 5.29 -10.58 -3.57
N VAL A 147 4.31 -9.84 -3.05
CA VAL A 147 3.59 -10.18 -1.83
C VAL A 147 2.13 -9.76 -1.95
N ASP A 148 1.21 -10.61 -1.50
CA ASP A 148 -0.21 -10.25 -1.39
C ASP A 148 -0.41 -9.19 -0.29
N LEU A 149 -1.27 -8.22 -0.57
CA LEU A 149 -1.74 -7.23 0.39
C LEU A 149 -3.20 -7.51 0.73
N PHE A 150 -3.57 -7.37 2.00
CA PHE A 150 -4.91 -7.67 2.49
C PHE A 150 -5.63 -6.41 2.97
N SER A 151 -6.93 -6.34 2.73
CA SER A 151 -7.71 -5.15 3.05
C SER A 151 -7.88 -4.98 4.55
N SER A 152 -7.77 -3.71 4.98
CA SER A 152 -8.16 -3.23 6.30
C SER A 152 -9.58 -2.66 6.31
N PHE A 153 -10.11 -2.31 5.13
CA PHE A 153 -11.34 -1.53 4.93
C PHE A 153 -11.35 -0.17 5.66
N ILE A 154 -10.16 0.38 5.96
CA ILE A 154 -10.00 1.63 6.70
C ILE A 154 -10.66 2.82 6.01
N TYR A 155 -10.80 2.78 4.69
CA TYR A 155 -11.45 3.83 3.89
C TYR A 155 -12.95 3.97 4.18
N LEU A 156 -13.60 2.98 4.80
CA LEU A 156 -15.02 3.06 5.21
C LEU A 156 -15.22 3.71 6.58
N LYS A 157 -14.16 4.21 7.21
CA LYS A 157 -14.29 4.92 8.46
C LYS A 157 -15.11 6.19 8.29
N LYS A 158 -15.76 6.58 9.39
CA LYS A 158 -16.37 7.89 9.49
C LYS A 158 -15.29 8.96 9.30
N PRO A 159 -15.43 9.85 8.29
CA PRO A 159 -14.48 10.94 8.09
C PRO A 159 -14.57 11.96 9.23
N THR A 160 -13.47 12.67 9.46
CA THR A 160 -13.48 13.91 10.25
C THR A 160 -14.32 14.99 9.55
N ALA A 161 -14.69 16.04 10.28
CA ALA A 161 -15.41 17.17 9.69
C ALA A 161 -14.61 17.86 8.57
N GLU A 162 -13.28 17.87 8.68
CA GLU A 162 -12.38 18.41 7.67
C GLU A 162 -12.31 17.52 6.42
N GLU A 163 -12.25 16.19 6.60
CA GLU A 163 -12.22 15.25 5.46
C GLU A 163 -13.56 15.19 4.73
N TYR A 164 -14.67 15.35 5.45
CA TYR A 164 -16.04 15.25 4.92
C TYR A 164 -16.27 16.14 3.69
N GLN A 165 -15.64 17.33 3.66
CA GLN A 165 -15.80 18.26 2.53
C GLN A 165 -15.27 17.69 1.20
N PHE A 166 -14.30 16.77 1.26
CA PHE A 166 -13.69 16.12 0.10
C PHE A 166 -14.41 14.83 -0.31
N TYR A 167 -15.42 14.38 0.44
CA TYR A 167 -16.14 13.15 0.15
C TYR A 167 -17.21 13.34 -0.95
N PRO A 168 -17.29 12.43 -1.93
CA PRO A 168 -18.35 12.44 -2.94
C PRO A 168 -19.71 12.16 -2.29
N ARG A 169 -20.80 12.57 -2.96
CA ARG A 169 -22.17 12.43 -2.43
C ARG A 169 -22.51 11.01 -2.00
N THR A 170 -22.03 10.01 -2.74
CA THR A 170 -22.22 8.58 -2.48
C THR A 170 -21.56 8.10 -1.18
N ALA A 171 -20.52 8.77 -0.69
CA ALA A 171 -19.78 8.40 0.52
C ALA A 171 -20.19 9.23 1.75
N ARG A 172 -20.94 10.33 1.58
CA ARG A 172 -21.31 11.24 2.68
C ARG A 172 -22.13 10.59 3.79
N PHE A 173 -22.84 9.51 3.50
CA PHE A 173 -23.58 8.76 4.51
C PHE A 173 -22.65 8.25 5.64
N LEU A 174 -21.37 7.97 5.34
CA LEU A 174 -20.39 7.51 6.32
C LEU A 174 -20.23 8.49 7.49
N PHE A 175 -20.39 9.80 7.26
CA PHE A 175 -20.31 10.84 8.30
C PHE A 175 -21.46 10.77 9.31
N HIS A 176 -22.62 10.25 8.89
CA HIS A 176 -23.80 10.14 9.74
C HIS A 176 -23.84 8.83 10.54
N ILE A 177 -22.92 7.91 10.28
CA ILE A 177 -22.82 6.66 11.03
C ILE A 177 -22.17 6.95 12.40
N PRO A 178 -22.77 6.49 13.52
CA PRO A 178 -22.14 6.58 14.83
C PRO A 178 -20.78 5.87 14.85
N ASP A 179 -19.80 6.43 15.57
CA ASP A 179 -18.41 5.94 15.58
C ASP A 179 -18.27 4.48 16.03
N GLY A 180 -19.08 4.06 17.01
CA GLY A 180 -19.13 2.67 17.47
C GLY A 180 -19.67 1.72 16.41
N THR A 181 -20.65 2.16 15.62
CA THR A 181 -21.28 1.37 14.56
C THR A 181 -20.32 1.20 13.38
N SER A 182 -19.68 2.28 12.92
CA SER A 182 -18.70 2.20 11.82
C SER A 182 -17.51 1.31 12.20
N THR A 183 -16.97 1.50 13.41
CA THR A 183 -15.85 0.69 13.92
C THR A 183 -16.20 -0.80 13.99
N THR A 184 -17.38 -1.12 14.53
CA THR A 184 -17.86 -2.51 14.62
C THR A 184 -18.12 -3.11 13.24
N GLY A 185 -18.74 -2.36 12.33
CA GLY A 185 -19.02 -2.82 10.96
C GLY A 185 -17.75 -3.18 10.19
N ILE A 186 -16.73 -2.31 10.24
CA ILE A 186 -15.43 -2.55 9.60
C ILE A 186 -14.73 -3.76 10.25
N LEU A 187 -14.78 -3.90 11.58
CA LEU A 187 -14.22 -5.05 12.28
C LEU A 187 -14.87 -6.38 11.83
N VAL A 188 -16.20 -6.40 11.76
CA VAL A 188 -16.98 -7.58 11.32
C VAL A 188 -16.66 -7.91 9.86
N MET A 189 -16.68 -6.92 8.98
CA MET A 189 -16.38 -7.14 7.56
C MET A 189 -14.95 -7.66 7.36
N ASN A 190 -13.98 -7.06 8.05
CA ASN A 190 -12.58 -7.49 8.02
C ASN A 190 -12.41 -8.96 8.45
N ALA A 191 -13.13 -9.40 9.49
CA ALA A 191 -13.14 -10.79 9.94
C ALA A 191 -13.87 -11.72 8.95
N ALA A 192 -15.04 -11.29 8.47
CA ALA A 192 -15.89 -12.09 7.59
C ALA A 192 -15.19 -12.42 6.27
N THR A 193 -14.58 -11.45 5.60
CA THR A 193 -13.87 -11.69 4.33
C THR A 193 -12.71 -12.67 4.50
N ARG A 194 -12.00 -12.62 5.63
CA ARG A 194 -10.91 -13.56 5.96
C ARG A 194 -11.42 -14.96 6.28
N LEU A 195 -12.55 -15.07 6.97
CA LEU A 195 -13.20 -16.36 7.21
C LEU A 195 -13.68 -16.97 5.89
N ILE A 196 -14.26 -16.18 4.99
CA ILE A 196 -14.68 -16.63 3.67
C ILE A 196 -13.46 -17.17 2.89
N ASP A 197 -12.36 -16.42 2.85
CA ASP A 197 -11.12 -16.87 2.20
C ASP A 197 -10.57 -18.16 2.82
N LYS A 198 -10.60 -18.28 4.14
CA LYS A 198 -10.16 -19.48 4.84
C LYS A 198 -11.04 -20.70 4.56
N LEU A 199 -12.36 -20.51 4.50
CA LEU A 199 -13.33 -21.60 4.35
C LEU A 199 -13.45 -22.08 2.91
N PHE A 200 -13.34 -21.16 1.95
CA PHE A 200 -13.64 -21.42 0.53
C PHE A 200 -12.42 -21.30 -0.39
N GLY A 201 -11.25 -20.91 0.13
CA GLY A 201 -10.06 -20.67 -0.69
C GLY A 201 -10.21 -19.46 -1.64
N SER A 202 -11.16 -18.57 -1.36
CA SER A 202 -11.35 -17.34 -2.13
C SER A 202 -10.28 -16.28 -1.82
N ARG A 203 -10.36 -15.13 -2.50
CA ARG A 203 -9.47 -13.97 -2.32
C ARG A 203 -10.25 -12.67 -2.06
N VAL A 204 -11.37 -12.75 -1.36
CA VAL A 204 -12.26 -11.61 -1.05
C VAL A 204 -11.57 -10.59 -0.15
N SER A 205 -10.69 -11.04 0.77
CA SER A 205 -9.92 -10.16 1.63
C SER A 205 -8.64 -9.62 0.99
N GLN A 206 -8.26 -10.13 -0.19
CA GLN A 206 -7.11 -9.61 -0.94
C GLN A 206 -7.44 -8.19 -1.41
N TYR A 207 -6.60 -7.26 -1.00
CA TYR A 207 -6.65 -5.88 -1.46
C TYR A 207 -5.93 -5.72 -2.79
N GLY A 208 -4.76 -6.33 -2.92
CA GLY A 208 -3.91 -6.22 -4.10
C GLY A 208 -2.54 -6.81 -3.85
N TRP A 209 -1.50 -6.15 -4.37
CA TRP A 209 -0.14 -6.68 -4.38
C TRP A 209 0.90 -5.61 -4.10
N GLY A 210 2.02 -6.04 -3.52
CA GLY A 210 3.28 -5.32 -3.52
C GLY A 210 4.28 -6.05 -4.41
N PHE A 211 4.83 -5.37 -5.40
CA PHE A 211 5.79 -5.89 -6.37
C PHE A 211 7.15 -5.26 -6.20
N VAL A 212 8.20 -6.06 -6.39
CA VAL A 212 9.59 -5.60 -6.51
C VAL A 212 10.09 -5.93 -7.91
N PHE A 213 10.48 -4.90 -8.65
CA PHE A 213 11.14 -5.05 -9.94
C PHE A 213 12.60 -4.60 -9.84
N ALA A 214 13.49 -5.34 -10.50
CA ALA A 214 14.92 -5.07 -10.54
C ALA A 214 15.54 -5.65 -11.82
N ALA A 215 16.81 -5.36 -12.08
CA ALA A 215 17.57 -6.10 -13.10
C ALA A 215 17.85 -7.53 -12.59
N ASP A 216 17.98 -8.50 -13.50
CA ASP A 216 18.16 -9.92 -13.15
C ASP A 216 19.44 -10.19 -12.33
N SER A 217 20.42 -9.28 -12.39
CA SER A 217 21.65 -9.35 -11.59
C SER A 217 21.47 -8.98 -10.12
N VAL A 218 20.34 -8.36 -9.75
CA VAL A 218 20.12 -7.85 -8.40
C VAL A 218 19.53 -8.94 -7.51
N SER A 219 20.28 -9.34 -6.49
CA SER A 219 19.80 -10.21 -5.42
C SER A 219 19.27 -9.39 -4.23
N LEU A 220 18.15 -9.83 -3.66
CA LEU A 220 17.47 -9.23 -2.53
C LEU A 220 17.08 -10.31 -1.52
N THR A 221 17.06 -9.94 -0.24
CA THR A 221 16.40 -10.76 0.76
C THR A 221 14.92 -10.93 0.41
N PRO A 222 14.32 -12.12 0.66
CA PRO A 222 12.91 -12.33 0.38
C PRO A 222 12.01 -11.35 1.12
N LEU A 223 10.93 -10.94 0.47
CA LEU A 223 9.84 -10.22 1.12
C LEU A 223 9.30 -11.04 2.30
N HIS A 224 8.80 -10.33 3.30
CA HIS A 224 8.04 -10.97 4.37
C HIS A 224 6.85 -11.72 3.79
N ARG A 225 6.38 -12.75 4.50
CA ARG A 225 5.14 -13.43 4.12
C ARG A 225 3.97 -12.44 4.18
N PRO A 226 2.96 -12.60 3.31
CA PRO A 226 1.77 -11.75 3.33
C PRO A 226 1.13 -11.72 4.72
N TYR A 227 0.87 -10.53 5.26
CA TYR A 227 0.18 -10.39 6.54
C TYR A 227 -1.33 -10.50 6.33
N PHE A 228 -1.87 -11.69 6.58
CA PHE A 228 -3.29 -11.99 6.42
C PHE A 228 -4.14 -11.08 7.31
N ASN A 229 -3.74 -10.90 8.57
CA ASN A 229 -4.46 -10.03 9.51
C ASN A 229 -3.89 -8.61 9.47
N VAL A 230 -4.75 -7.67 9.07
CA VAL A 230 -4.40 -6.25 8.93
C VAL A 230 -5.33 -5.43 9.80
N CYS A 231 -4.76 -4.53 10.60
CA CYS A 231 -5.53 -3.73 11.54
C CYS A 231 -6.55 -2.85 10.80
N SER A 232 -7.84 -3.10 11.04
CA SER A 232 -8.95 -2.28 10.54
C SER A 232 -8.94 -0.80 10.97
N ASN A 233 -8.08 -0.42 11.91
CA ASN A 233 -7.95 0.96 12.36
C ASN A 233 -6.75 1.71 11.76
N CYS A 234 -5.58 1.10 11.61
CA CYS A 234 -4.40 1.81 11.13
C CYS A 234 -3.78 1.20 9.87
N GLY A 235 -4.37 0.14 9.31
CA GLY A 235 -3.87 -0.53 8.12
C GLY A 235 -2.58 -1.33 8.33
N SER A 236 -2.02 -1.36 9.54
CA SER A 236 -0.80 -2.12 9.82
C SER A 236 -1.06 -3.63 9.76
N GLY A 237 -0.32 -4.32 8.88
CA GLY A 237 -0.22 -5.78 8.91
C GLY A 237 0.67 -6.23 10.07
N ILE A 238 0.25 -7.28 10.77
CA ILE A 238 0.96 -7.77 11.96
C ILE A 238 1.15 -9.27 11.81
N PRO A 239 2.39 -9.79 11.91
CA PRO A 239 2.63 -11.22 11.80
C PRO A 239 1.82 -12.01 12.83
N ALA A 240 1.06 -13.03 12.42
CA ALA A 240 0.29 -13.88 13.35
C ALA A 240 1.20 -14.56 14.35
N ILE A 241 2.42 -14.92 13.97
CA ILE A 241 3.39 -15.52 14.89
C ILE A 241 3.68 -14.58 16.07
N ARG A 242 3.77 -13.26 15.82
CA ARG A 242 3.94 -12.26 16.87
C ARG A 242 2.71 -12.20 17.77
N LEU A 243 1.50 -12.21 17.19
CA LEU A 243 0.25 -12.17 17.96
C LEU A 243 0.07 -13.42 18.85
N ARG A 244 0.43 -14.60 18.33
CA ARG A 244 0.40 -15.87 19.08
C ARG A 244 1.39 -15.86 20.24
N ASN A 245 2.64 -15.46 19.98
CA ASN A 245 3.71 -15.52 20.98
C ASN A 245 3.53 -14.52 22.12
N GLN A 246 2.89 -13.37 21.87
CA GLN A 246 2.69 -12.33 22.89
C GLN A 246 1.46 -12.57 23.78
N GLY A 247 0.74 -13.70 23.62
CA GLY A 247 -0.47 -13.99 24.40
C GLY A 247 -1.60 -12.96 24.19
N GLN A 248 -1.55 -12.18 23.10
CA GLN A 248 -2.48 -11.09 22.83
C GLN A 248 -3.80 -11.55 22.21
N LEU A 249 -3.93 -12.86 21.95
CA LEU A 249 -5.09 -13.46 21.31
C LEU A 249 -6.10 -13.97 22.34
N LYS A 250 -7.31 -13.42 22.32
CA LYS A 250 -8.48 -13.99 22.99
C LYS A 250 -9.36 -14.67 21.96
N GLN A 251 -9.75 -15.93 22.16
CA GLN A 251 -10.59 -16.65 21.20
C GLN A 251 -12.06 -16.63 21.60
N PHE A 252 -12.94 -16.43 20.62
CA PHE A 252 -14.39 -16.58 20.77
C PHE A 252 -15.00 -17.07 19.44
N CYS A 253 -15.69 -18.21 19.46
CA CYS A 253 -16.35 -18.81 18.29
C CYS A 253 -15.46 -18.94 17.02
N GLY A 254 -14.21 -19.35 17.17
CA GLY A 254 -13.28 -19.55 16.03
C GLY A 254 -12.63 -18.28 15.48
N VAL A 255 -12.99 -17.11 16.01
CA VAL A 255 -12.34 -15.81 15.73
C VAL A 255 -11.54 -15.39 16.94
N GLY A 256 -10.27 -15.04 16.73
CA GLY A 256 -9.45 -14.42 17.75
C GLY A 256 -9.67 -12.92 17.79
N PHE A 257 -9.33 -12.29 18.91
CA PHE A 257 -9.31 -10.84 19.06
C PHE A 257 -7.99 -10.42 19.69
N TYR A 258 -7.43 -9.31 19.20
CA TYR A 258 -6.20 -8.72 19.75
C TYR A 258 -6.29 -7.19 19.76
N ARG A 259 -5.38 -6.55 20.50
CA ARG A 259 -5.16 -5.10 20.41
C ARG A 259 -3.96 -4.85 19.52
N CYS A 260 -4.14 -4.04 18.47
CA CYS A 260 -3.06 -3.68 17.56
C CYS A 260 -1.85 -3.11 18.35
N PRO A 261 -0.62 -3.56 18.12
CA PRO A 261 0.56 -3.03 18.82
C PRO A 261 0.87 -1.58 18.42
N HIS A 262 0.43 -1.12 17.25
CA HIS A 262 0.66 0.23 16.75
C HIS A 262 -0.37 1.24 17.26
N CYS A 263 -1.68 0.92 17.18
CA CYS A 263 -2.75 1.87 17.54
C CYS A 263 -3.60 1.45 18.75
N ARG A 264 -3.34 0.29 19.36
CA ARG A 264 -4.02 -0.25 20.56
C ARG A 264 -5.52 -0.53 20.41
N LYS A 265 -6.10 -0.32 19.23
CA LYS A 265 -7.50 -0.63 18.91
C LYS A 265 -7.71 -2.14 18.78
N LEU A 266 -8.93 -2.57 19.11
CA LEU A 266 -9.35 -3.97 18.99
C LEU A 266 -9.37 -4.38 17.51
N ASN A 267 -8.95 -5.60 17.22
CA ASN A 267 -9.02 -6.19 15.90
C ASN A 267 -9.37 -7.67 15.97
N ALA A 268 -9.86 -8.19 14.84
CA ALA A 268 -10.18 -9.59 14.67
C ALA A 268 -8.94 -10.32 14.14
N PHE A 269 -8.78 -11.55 14.57
CA PHE A 269 -7.74 -12.46 14.17
C PHE A 269 -8.37 -13.71 13.59
N VAL A 270 -8.04 -13.99 12.33
CA VAL A 270 -8.35 -15.26 11.67
C VAL A 270 -7.02 -15.95 11.42
N ALA A 271 -6.91 -17.22 11.82
CA ALA A 271 -5.67 -17.97 11.59
C ALA A 271 -5.32 -17.97 10.10
N PRO A 272 -4.11 -17.52 9.71
CA PRO A 272 -3.73 -17.39 8.31
C PRO A 272 -3.71 -18.75 7.59
N PRO A 273 -4.03 -18.78 6.29
CA PRO A 273 -3.81 -19.97 5.45
C PRO A 273 -2.30 -20.24 5.30
N ALA A 274 -1.95 -21.43 4.78
CA ALA A 274 -0.57 -21.77 4.50
C ALA A 274 0.07 -20.73 3.55
N GLY A 275 1.31 -20.32 3.85
CA GLY A 275 2.05 -19.31 3.08
C GLY A 275 1.85 -17.86 3.54
N CYS A 276 0.82 -17.57 4.35
CA CYS A 276 0.62 -16.26 4.97
C CYS A 276 1.11 -16.24 6.42
N ASP A 277 1.42 -15.04 6.91
CA ASP A 277 1.59 -14.73 8.33
C ASP A 277 0.39 -13.95 8.88
#